data_AF-A0A6P0SSM2-F1
#
_entry.id   AF-A0A6P0SSM2-F1
#
_cell.length_a   1.000
_cell.length_b   1.000
_cell.length_c   1.000
_cell.angle_alpha   90.00
_cell.angle_beta   90.00
_cell.angle_gamma   90.00
#
_symmetry.space_group_name_H-M   'P 1'
#
loop_
_entity.id
_entity.type
_entity.pdbx_description
1 polymer ?
#
loop_
_entity_poly.entity_id
_entity_poly.type
_entity_poly.pdbx_seq_one_letter_code
_entity_poly.pdbx_strand_id
1 'polypeptide(L)'
;ERRLVESELGNNLELLNLFLEDVPAAIAILDQQMRYQFVSRHWYSEYNISDDNIIGKSYYDVFPETPERWKKIHQRCLEGDSAECEEDLFIRANGEQQWLKWEIAPWVDIAGKISGIIMSTEVITERKEAQEALKRLNQDLSRSNRELEQFAYVASHDLQEPLRAISSYTQLLAKKYQSKLDAQADKYIHYIVDGATNMQQLIQDLLSFSRVGTHGKELAVTDCEVVLNRVLDNLNVAIIESDVIVTHDSLPVVMGDDIQLSQLLQNIIGNAIKFRSQELPRVNISAELKAKEWIFSVRDNGIGIEPEYFERIFTIFQRLHTRREYPGTGIGLAVCKKIVERHGGKIWVESELGVGTTFYFSIPQHHQDLNII
;
A
#
# COMPACT_ATOMS: atom_id res chain seq x y z
N GLU A 1 -22.96 -38.52 52.05
CA GLU A 1 -22.61 -37.09 51.96
C GLU A 1 -21.13 -36.81 52.04
N ARG A 2 -20.42 -37.08 53.15
CA ARG A 2 -18.99 -36.70 53.30
C ARG A 2 -18.05 -37.23 52.19
N ARG A 3 -18.20 -38.50 51.79
CA ARG A 3 -17.45 -39.10 50.65
C ARG A 3 -17.80 -38.52 49.28
N LEU A 4 -19.02 -38.00 49.12
CA LEU A 4 -19.48 -37.39 47.87
C LEU A 4 -18.87 -35.99 47.73
N VAL A 5 -18.86 -35.21 48.81
CA VAL A 5 -18.20 -33.90 48.87
C VAL A 5 -16.69 -34.01 48.71
N GLU A 6 -16.04 -35.00 49.32
CA GLU A 6 -14.59 -35.25 49.14
C GLU A 6 -14.25 -35.67 47.69
N SER A 7 -15.10 -36.48 47.06
CA SER A 7 -14.94 -36.88 45.65
C SER A 7 -15.16 -35.71 44.68
N GLU A 8 -16.13 -34.84 44.95
CA GLU A 8 -16.46 -33.70 44.10
C GLU A 8 -15.42 -32.58 44.24
N LEU A 9 -14.87 -32.40 45.44
CA LEU A 9 -13.74 -31.51 45.69
C LEU A 9 -12.45 -32.03 45.02
N GLY A 10 -12.19 -33.34 45.07
CA GLY A 10 -11.08 -33.98 44.37
C GLY A 10 -11.16 -33.82 42.86
N ASN A 11 -12.32 -34.07 42.26
CA ASN A 11 -12.54 -33.89 40.82
C ASN A 11 -12.40 -32.43 40.38
N ASN A 12 -12.88 -31.46 41.17
CA ASN A 12 -12.73 -30.04 40.87
C ASN A 12 -11.26 -29.58 40.97
N LEU A 13 -10.49 -30.11 41.94
CA LEU A 13 -9.06 -29.83 42.06
C LEU A 13 -8.26 -30.44 40.90
N GLU A 14 -8.59 -31.66 40.47
CA GLU A 14 -7.98 -32.28 39.28
C GLU A 14 -8.30 -31.50 38.01
N LEU A 15 -9.55 -31.04 37.84
CA LEU A 15 -9.95 -30.24 36.69
C LEU A 15 -9.24 -28.88 36.67
N LEU A 16 -9.13 -28.20 37.81
CA LEU A 16 -8.37 -26.93 37.96
C LEU A 16 -6.88 -27.12 37.64
N ASN A 17 -6.27 -28.22 38.12
CA ASN A 17 -4.87 -28.53 37.79
C ASN A 17 -4.68 -28.80 36.29
N LEU A 18 -5.58 -29.57 35.67
CA LEU A 18 -5.60 -29.81 34.22
C LEU A 18 -5.74 -28.50 33.42
N PHE A 19 -6.64 -27.61 33.84
CA PHE A 19 -6.82 -26.31 33.20
C PHE A 19 -5.58 -25.42 33.31
N LEU A 20 -4.91 -25.43 34.47
CA LEU A 20 -3.75 -24.60 34.72
C LEU A 20 -2.49 -25.13 34.00
N GLU A 21 -2.34 -26.45 33.86
CA GLU A 21 -1.19 -27.06 33.17
C GLU A 21 -1.20 -26.81 31.65
N ASP A 22 -2.36 -26.85 31.00
CA ASP A 22 -2.53 -26.74 29.55
C ASP A 22 -2.87 -25.30 29.06
N VAL A 23 -2.75 -24.28 29.91
CA VAL A 23 -2.94 -22.89 29.47
C VAL A 23 -1.91 -22.55 28.38
N PRO A 24 -2.34 -22.00 27.22
CA PRO A 24 -1.45 -21.57 26.13
C PRO A 24 -0.74 -20.24 26.44
N ALA A 25 -0.36 -20.03 27.70
CA ALA A 25 0.35 -18.84 28.18
C ALA A 25 1.35 -19.25 29.25
N ALA A 26 2.54 -18.62 29.25
CA ALA A 26 3.52 -18.81 30.31
C ALA A 26 3.05 -18.09 31.57
N ILE A 27 2.62 -18.86 32.58
CA ILE A 27 2.08 -18.36 33.83
C ILE A 27 2.87 -18.94 35.00
N ALA A 28 3.20 -18.10 35.98
CA ALA A 28 3.79 -18.50 37.25
C ALA A 28 3.04 -17.88 38.42
N ILE A 29 2.75 -18.68 39.45
CA ILE A 29 2.24 -18.20 40.74
C ILE A 29 3.34 -18.35 41.77
N LEU A 30 3.67 -17.26 42.42
CA LEU A 30 4.75 -17.15 43.40
C LEU A 30 4.18 -16.77 44.76
N ASP A 31 4.81 -17.20 45.85
CA ASP A 31 4.48 -16.76 47.20
C ASP A 31 5.16 -15.42 47.58
N GLN A 32 4.92 -14.95 48.81
CA GLN A 32 5.54 -13.73 49.35
C GLN A 32 7.08 -13.76 49.43
N GLN A 33 7.70 -14.95 49.37
CA GLN A 33 9.15 -15.13 49.32
C GLN A 33 9.65 -15.38 47.89
N MET A 34 8.81 -15.11 46.89
CA MET A 34 9.08 -15.32 45.48
C MET A 34 9.39 -16.79 45.16
N ARG A 35 8.80 -17.75 45.86
CA ARG A 35 8.94 -19.18 45.54
C ARG A 35 7.79 -19.67 44.68
N TYR A 36 8.09 -20.51 43.68
CA TYR A 36 7.07 -21.06 42.79
C TYR A 36 6.08 -21.95 43.56
N GLN A 37 4.81 -21.58 43.52
CA GLN A 37 3.68 -22.38 44.00
C GLN A 37 3.00 -23.11 42.84
N PHE A 38 3.00 -22.50 41.65
CA PHE A 38 2.49 -23.07 40.42
C PHE A 38 3.24 -22.50 39.21
N VAL A 39 3.35 -23.29 38.15
CA VAL A 39 3.95 -22.88 36.88
C VAL A 39 3.30 -23.65 35.72
N SER A 40 2.89 -22.96 34.65
CA SER A 40 2.29 -23.59 33.47
C SER A 40 3.35 -24.29 32.61
N ARG A 41 2.93 -25.24 31.77
CA ARG A 41 3.84 -25.93 30.86
C ARG A 41 4.55 -24.97 29.89
N HIS A 42 3.84 -23.93 29.46
CA HIS A 42 4.38 -22.92 28.55
C HIS A 42 5.53 -22.11 29.18
N TRP A 43 5.52 -21.92 30.51
CA TRP A 43 6.63 -21.26 31.20
C TRP A 43 7.93 -22.07 31.11
N TYR A 44 7.87 -23.40 31.23
CA TYR A 44 9.05 -24.24 31.03
C TYR A 44 9.59 -24.15 29.60
N SER A 45 8.70 -24.20 28.60
CA SER A 45 9.11 -24.14 27.20
C SER A 45 9.64 -22.77 26.77
N GLU A 46 8.98 -21.67 27.17
CA GLU A 46 9.40 -20.32 26.78
C GLU A 46 10.75 -19.94 27.41
N TYR A 47 10.97 -20.36 28.66
CA TYR A 47 12.20 -20.03 29.37
C TYR A 47 13.29 -21.10 29.27
N ASN A 48 13.03 -22.19 28.52
CA ASN A 48 13.91 -23.34 28.32
C ASN A 48 14.49 -23.88 29.66
N ILE A 49 13.64 -23.95 30.68
CA ILE A 49 14.03 -24.40 32.02
C ILE A 49 14.21 -25.92 31.99
N SER A 50 15.43 -26.38 32.23
CA SER A 50 15.81 -27.80 32.10
C SER A 50 15.48 -28.65 33.33
N ASP A 51 15.08 -28.03 34.43
CA ASP A 51 14.75 -28.70 35.68
C ASP A 51 13.24 -28.96 35.75
N ASP A 52 12.85 -30.23 35.77
CA ASP A 52 11.45 -30.65 35.75
C ASP A 52 10.67 -30.30 37.05
N ASN A 53 11.34 -29.75 38.07
CA ASN A 53 10.65 -29.31 39.29
C ASN A 53 11.25 -28.05 39.93
N ILE A 54 10.75 -26.88 39.52
CA ILE A 54 11.10 -25.59 40.13
C ILE A 54 10.17 -25.17 41.29
N ILE A 55 9.14 -25.97 41.61
CA ILE A 55 8.21 -25.68 42.71
C ILE A 55 8.98 -25.57 44.03
N GLY A 56 8.73 -24.49 44.78
CA GLY A 56 9.40 -24.17 46.04
C GLY A 56 10.77 -23.48 45.91
N LYS A 57 11.37 -23.41 44.71
CA LYS A 57 12.59 -22.64 44.44
C LYS A 57 12.27 -21.16 44.29
N SER A 58 13.22 -20.28 44.62
CA SER A 58 13.01 -18.84 44.41
C SER A 58 13.08 -18.50 42.92
N TYR A 59 12.21 -17.61 42.46
CA TYR A 59 12.27 -17.00 41.13
C TYR A 59 13.66 -16.45 40.83
N TYR A 60 14.31 -15.81 41.81
CA TYR A 60 15.64 -15.23 41.64
C TYR A 60 16.78 -16.27 41.60
N ASP A 61 16.54 -17.50 42.07
CA ASP A 61 17.50 -18.60 41.92
C ASP A 61 17.42 -19.18 40.50
N VAL A 62 16.21 -19.19 39.91
CA VAL A 62 15.96 -19.65 38.54
C VAL A 62 16.37 -18.59 37.50
N PHE A 63 16.14 -17.31 37.81
CA PHE A 63 16.52 -16.17 36.98
C PHE A 63 17.44 -15.20 37.76
N PRO A 64 18.69 -15.58 38.04
CA PRO A 64 19.66 -14.72 38.75
C PRO A 64 19.95 -13.42 37.99
N GLU A 65 19.78 -13.40 36.67
CA GLU A 65 19.94 -12.22 35.80
C GLU A 65 18.78 -11.21 35.90
N THR A 66 17.79 -11.44 36.78
CA THR A 66 16.63 -10.54 36.93
C THR A 66 17.07 -9.11 37.23
N PRO A 67 16.71 -8.12 36.37
CA PRO A 67 17.06 -6.73 36.58
C PRO A 67 16.49 -6.15 37.87
N GLU A 68 17.23 -5.23 38.50
CA GLU A 68 16.79 -4.57 39.74
C GLU A 68 15.45 -3.84 39.58
N ARG A 69 15.14 -3.36 38.37
CA ARG A 69 13.84 -2.74 38.04
C ARG A 69 12.67 -3.70 38.22
N TRP A 70 12.84 -4.98 37.85
CA TRP A 70 11.79 -5.99 38.01
C TRP A 70 11.63 -6.41 39.47
N LYS A 71 12.72 -6.53 40.23
CA LYS A 71 12.64 -6.81 41.67
C LYS A 71 11.80 -5.77 42.42
N LYS A 72 11.95 -4.49 42.07
CA LYS A 72 11.13 -3.39 42.61
C LYS A 72 9.66 -3.50 42.20
N ILE A 73 9.37 -3.94 40.97
CA ILE A 73 8.01 -4.20 40.51
C ILE A 73 7.40 -5.37 41.31
N HIS A 74 8.12 -6.49 41.45
CA HIS A 74 7.66 -7.63 42.24
C HIS A 74 7.34 -7.22 43.68
N GLN A 75 8.18 -6.40 44.30
CA GLN A 75 7.93 -5.89 45.66
C GLN A 75 6.66 -5.04 45.73
N ARG A 76 6.46 -4.09 44.80
CA ARG A 76 5.22 -3.30 44.73
C ARG A 76 3.99 -4.19 44.55
N CYS A 77 4.09 -5.20 43.70
CA CYS A 77 2.99 -6.12 43.48
C CYS A 77 2.67 -6.96 44.73
N LEU A 78 3.68 -7.37 45.49
CA LEU A 78 3.49 -8.02 46.79
C LEU A 78 2.84 -7.12 47.85
N GLU A 79 2.94 -5.80 47.70
CA GLU A 79 2.27 -4.80 48.54
C GLU A 79 0.82 -4.51 48.07
N GLY A 80 0.39 -5.10 46.95
CA GLY A 80 -0.99 -5.03 46.44
C GLY A 80 -1.17 -4.27 45.12
N ASP A 81 -0.07 -3.83 44.50
CA ASP A 81 -0.09 -3.13 43.21
C ASP A 81 -0.15 -4.11 42.01
N SER A 82 -0.56 -3.65 40.83
CA SER A 82 -0.45 -4.43 39.58
C SER A 82 0.43 -3.70 38.58
N ALA A 83 1.16 -4.43 37.76
CA ALA A 83 2.05 -3.87 36.76
C ALA A 83 2.01 -4.67 35.46
N GLU A 84 2.10 -3.97 34.34
CA GLU A 84 2.15 -4.56 33.01
C GLU A 84 3.19 -3.84 32.14
N CYS A 85 3.73 -4.54 31.16
CA CYS A 85 4.56 -3.97 30.11
C CYS A 85 4.37 -4.76 28.81
N GLU A 86 4.10 -4.05 27.72
CA GLU A 86 3.91 -4.65 26.40
C GLU A 86 5.24 -5.01 25.71
N GLU A 87 6.32 -4.29 26.02
CA GLU A 87 7.63 -4.50 25.42
C GLU A 87 8.75 -4.19 26.44
N ASP A 88 9.35 -5.24 27.00
CA ASP A 88 10.52 -5.10 27.87
C ASP A 88 11.66 -6.00 27.43
N LEU A 89 12.88 -5.44 27.36
CA LEU A 89 14.08 -6.17 26.98
C LEU A 89 14.68 -6.88 28.18
N PHE A 90 14.69 -8.20 28.12
CA PHE A 90 15.36 -9.09 29.05
C PHE A 90 16.65 -9.62 28.43
N ILE A 91 17.76 -9.48 29.16
CA ILE A 91 19.07 -10.02 28.74
C ILE A 91 19.36 -11.22 29.64
N ARG A 92 19.35 -12.41 29.04
CA ARG A 92 19.62 -13.68 29.71
C ARG A 92 21.08 -13.78 30.16
N ALA A 93 21.37 -14.66 31.12
CA ALA A 93 22.73 -14.89 31.60
C ALA A 93 23.72 -15.33 30.49
N ASN A 94 23.23 -15.98 29.43
CA ASN A 94 24.02 -16.37 28.26
C ASN A 94 24.27 -15.21 27.25
N GLY A 95 23.73 -14.01 27.51
CA GLY A 95 23.80 -12.84 26.64
C GLY A 95 22.69 -12.74 25.59
N GLU A 96 21.78 -13.71 25.54
CA GLU A 96 20.63 -13.70 24.64
C GLU A 96 19.66 -12.57 24.99
N GLN A 97 19.18 -11.86 23.97
CA GLN A 97 18.20 -10.79 24.12
C GLN A 97 16.80 -11.33 23.84
N GLN A 98 15.91 -11.18 24.81
CA GLN A 98 14.53 -11.58 24.70
C GLN A 98 13.61 -10.39 24.97
N TRP A 99 12.67 -10.15 24.07
CA TRP A 99 11.62 -9.17 24.29
C TRP A 99 10.42 -9.86 24.89
N LEU A 100 9.94 -9.33 26.00
CA LEU A 100 8.82 -9.90 26.74
C LEU A 100 7.67 -8.90 26.80
N LYS A 101 6.47 -9.41 26.62
CA LYS A 101 5.26 -8.82 27.17
C LYS A 101 4.98 -9.51 28.50
N TRP A 102 4.66 -8.75 29.55
CA TRP A 102 4.38 -9.32 30.85
C TRP A 102 3.32 -8.54 31.63
N GLU A 103 2.60 -9.27 32.48
CA GLU A 103 1.63 -8.74 33.43
C GLU A 103 1.86 -9.43 34.79
N ILE A 104 1.81 -8.64 35.87
CA ILE A 104 2.03 -9.09 37.24
C ILE A 104 0.94 -8.50 38.14
N ALA A 105 0.26 -9.38 38.87
CA ALA A 105 -0.81 -9.00 39.80
C ALA A 105 -0.68 -9.76 41.13
N PRO A 106 -1.16 -9.21 42.26
CA PRO A 106 -1.22 -9.92 43.52
C PRO A 106 -2.34 -10.96 43.52
N TRP A 107 -2.11 -12.10 44.15
CA TRP A 107 -3.20 -13.04 44.46
C TRP A 107 -3.43 -13.11 45.97
N VAL A 108 -4.70 -13.21 46.36
CA VAL A 108 -5.15 -13.25 47.75
C VAL A 108 -5.61 -14.66 48.13
N ASP A 109 -5.37 -15.04 49.38
CA ASP A 109 -5.91 -16.28 49.94
C ASP A 109 -7.40 -16.15 50.29
N ILE A 110 -7.96 -17.25 50.78
CA ILE A 110 -9.36 -17.35 51.23
C ILE A 110 -9.65 -16.38 52.40
N ALA A 111 -8.62 -15.93 53.14
CA ALA A 111 -8.74 -14.95 54.22
C ALA A 111 -8.63 -13.49 53.72
N GLY A 112 -8.48 -13.27 52.41
CA GLY A 112 -8.36 -11.95 51.81
C GLY A 112 -6.97 -11.31 51.98
N LYS A 113 -5.96 -12.09 52.37
CA LYS A 113 -4.58 -11.62 52.53
C LYS A 113 -3.78 -11.93 51.27
N ILE A 114 -3.00 -10.96 50.79
CA ILE A 114 -2.06 -11.16 49.69
C ILE A 114 -1.09 -12.29 50.06
N SER A 115 -1.10 -13.37 49.28
CA SER A 115 -0.26 -14.54 49.51
C SER A 115 0.91 -14.65 48.52
N GLY A 116 0.90 -13.81 47.49
CA GLY A 116 2.02 -13.63 46.59
C GLY A 116 1.60 -12.93 45.29
N ILE A 117 2.27 -13.24 44.18
CA ILE A 117 1.99 -12.66 42.85
C ILE A 117 1.74 -13.75 41.81
N ILE A 118 0.91 -13.43 40.83
CA ILE A 118 0.77 -14.16 39.57
C ILE A 118 1.46 -13.35 38.47
N MET A 119 2.24 -14.04 37.64
CA MET A 119 2.93 -13.47 36.49
C MET A 119 2.45 -14.19 35.24
N SER A 120 2.12 -13.42 34.21
CA SER A 120 1.90 -13.90 32.85
C SER A 120 2.94 -13.27 31.95
N THR A 121 3.59 -14.06 31.10
CA THR A 121 4.56 -13.56 30.13
C THR A 121 4.34 -14.16 28.75
N GLU A 122 4.77 -13.42 27.74
CA GLU A 122 4.81 -13.85 26.34
C GLU A 122 6.16 -13.41 25.76
N VAL A 123 6.94 -14.34 25.22
CA VAL A 123 8.15 -14.02 24.45
C VAL A 123 7.74 -13.47 23.08
N ILE A 124 8.04 -12.20 22.82
CA ILE A 124 7.67 -11.47 21.60
C ILE A 124 8.87 -11.12 20.71
N THR A 125 10.03 -11.73 20.96
CA THR A 125 11.29 -11.45 20.24
C THR A 125 11.15 -11.57 18.73
N GLU A 126 10.67 -12.72 18.22
CA GLU A 126 10.50 -12.94 16.78
C GLU A 126 9.54 -11.93 16.15
N ARG A 127 8.44 -11.63 16.84
CA ARG A 127 7.44 -10.65 16.39
C ARG A 127 8.06 -9.26 16.26
N LYS A 128 8.85 -8.86 17.26
CA LYS A 128 9.51 -7.55 17.28
C LYS A 128 10.62 -7.46 16.22
N GLU A 129 11.44 -8.49 16.07
CA GLU A 129 12.50 -8.53 15.04
C GLU A 129 11.90 -8.45 13.64
N ALA A 130 10.80 -9.17 13.38
CA ALA A 130 10.07 -9.08 12.12
C ALA A 130 9.49 -7.69 11.88
N GLN A 131 8.89 -7.06 12.89
CA GLN A 131 8.38 -5.69 12.81
C GLN A 131 9.49 -4.66 12.53
N GLU A 132 10.63 -4.78 13.21
CA GLU A 132 11.79 -3.91 12.97
C GLU A 132 12.38 -4.12 11.58
N ALA A 133 12.51 -5.38 11.13
CA ALA A 133 13.00 -5.71 9.79
C ALA A 133 12.08 -5.14 8.71
N LEU A 134 10.76 -5.29 8.86
CA LEU A 134 9.77 -4.69 7.96
C LEU A 134 9.87 -3.16 7.94
N LYS A 135 10.04 -2.54 9.11
CA LYS A 135 10.21 -1.08 9.20
C LYS A 135 11.46 -0.60 8.47
N ARG A 136 12.60 -1.29 8.63
CA ARG A 136 13.85 -0.98 7.94
C ARG A 136 13.72 -1.17 6.42
N LEU A 137 13.18 -2.31 5.98
CA LEU A 137 12.93 -2.58 4.56
C LEU A 137 12.04 -1.52 3.92
N ASN A 138 10.97 -1.10 4.60
CA ASN A 138 10.09 -0.04 4.10
C ASN A 138 10.82 1.32 3.98
N GLN A 139 11.69 1.64 4.94
CA GLN A 139 12.50 2.86 4.89
C GLN A 139 13.50 2.82 3.72
N ASP A 140 14.19 1.70 3.53
CA ASP A 140 15.14 1.52 2.42
C ASP A 140 14.43 1.54 1.06
N LEU A 141 13.27 0.89 0.95
CA LEU A 141 12.45 0.89 -0.25
C LEU A 141 11.97 2.31 -0.57
N SER A 142 11.47 3.05 0.42
CA SER A 142 11.02 4.44 0.26
C SER A 142 12.17 5.36 -0.19
N ARG A 143 13.36 5.18 0.40
CA ARG A 143 14.56 5.92 0.02
C ARG A 143 14.98 5.60 -1.42
N SER A 144 15.08 4.32 -1.77
CA SER A 144 15.44 3.87 -3.12
C SER A 144 14.46 4.38 -4.17
N ASN A 145 13.15 4.37 -3.86
CA ASN A 145 12.13 4.92 -4.74
C ASN A 145 12.32 6.43 -4.96
N ARG A 146 12.63 7.19 -3.89
CA ARG A 146 12.92 8.63 -3.99
C ARG A 146 14.18 8.92 -4.80
N GLU A 147 15.23 8.13 -4.63
CA GLU A 147 16.48 8.25 -5.40
C GLU A 147 16.24 7.96 -6.89
N LEU A 148 15.45 6.93 -7.22
CA LEU A 148 15.07 6.58 -8.58
C LEU A 148 14.23 7.70 -9.24
N GLU A 149 13.29 8.27 -8.51
CA GLU A 149 12.47 9.39 -8.98
C GLU A 149 13.31 10.65 -9.23
N GLN A 150 14.24 10.98 -8.31
CA GLN A 150 15.14 12.12 -8.49
C GLN A 150 16.08 11.90 -9.69
N PHE A 151 16.58 10.69 -9.88
CA PHE A 151 17.39 10.33 -11.05
C PHE A 151 16.58 10.52 -12.34
N ALA A 152 15.34 9.99 -12.39
CA ALA A 152 14.46 10.15 -13.53
C ALA A 152 14.18 11.63 -13.82
N TYR A 153 14.01 12.46 -12.79
CA TYR A 153 13.78 13.90 -12.91
C TYR A 153 14.98 14.64 -13.52
N VAL A 154 16.17 14.47 -12.94
CA VAL A 154 17.39 15.15 -13.41
C VAL A 154 17.77 14.69 -14.81
N ALA A 155 17.77 13.37 -15.06
CA ALA A 155 18.07 12.83 -16.39
C ALA A 155 17.09 13.35 -17.46
N SER A 156 15.80 13.46 -17.12
CA SER A 156 14.80 14.01 -18.03
C SER A 156 15.04 15.48 -18.34
N HIS A 157 15.34 16.30 -17.33
CA HIS A 157 15.66 17.71 -17.54
C HIS A 157 16.88 17.88 -18.45
N ASP A 158 17.96 17.13 -18.17
CA ASP A 158 19.21 17.20 -18.91
C ASP A 158 19.09 16.66 -20.35
N LEU A 159 18.10 15.81 -20.62
CA LEU A 159 17.76 15.36 -21.98
C LEU A 159 16.84 16.36 -22.71
N GLN A 160 15.98 17.11 -22.02
CA GLN A 160 15.08 18.09 -22.65
C GLN A 160 15.82 19.27 -23.27
N GLU A 161 16.85 19.77 -22.60
CA GLU A 161 17.59 20.96 -23.04
C GLU A 161 18.32 20.77 -24.41
N PRO A 162 19.15 19.73 -24.60
CA PRO A 162 19.77 19.49 -25.91
C PRO A 162 18.74 19.14 -26.98
N LEU A 163 17.67 18.44 -26.61
CA LEU A 163 16.61 18.08 -27.54
C LEU A 163 15.81 19.29 -28.05
N ARG A 164 15.51 20.25 -27.18
CA ARG A 164 14.85 21.50 -27.56
C ARG A 164 15.70 22.28 -28.56
N ALA A 165 17.02 22.31 -28.37
CA ALA A 165 17.94 22.91 -29.32
C ALA A 165 17.91 22.20 -30.68
N ILE A 166 18.02 20.86 -30.71
CA ILE A 166 17.95 20.06 -31.94
C ILE A 166 16.61 20.30 -32.67
N SER A 167 15.50 20.25 -31.95
CA SER A 167 14.17 20.49 -32.54
C SER A 167 14.06 21.89 -33.14
N SER A 168 14.50 22.93 -32.40
CA SER A 168 14.44 24.33 -32.86
C SER A 168 15.27 24.57 -34.12
N TYR A 169 16.52 24.07 -34.15
CA TYR A 169 17.37 24.22 -35.34
C TYR A 169 16.84 23.42 -36.53
N THR A 170 16.28 22.24 -36.32
CA THR A 170 15.71 21.42 -37.39
C THR A 170 14.43 22.06 -37.95
N GLN A 171 13.58 22.63 -37.10
CA GLN A 171 12.39 23.40 -37.54
C GLN A 171 12.77 24.66 -38.33
N LEU A 172 13.83 25.38 -37.91
CA LEU A 172 14.36 26.52 -38.66
C LEU A 172 14.91 26.09 -40.03
N LEU A 173 15.61 24.95 -40.07
CA LEU A 173 16.14 24.38 -41.30
C LEU A 173 14.99 24.00 -42.25
N ALA A 174 13.95 23.33 -41.74
CA ALA A 174 12.72 23.02 -42.47
C ALA A 174 12.11 24.29 -43.07
N LYS A 175 11.84 25.31 -42.24
CA LYS A 175 11.19 26.55 -42.68
C LYS A 175 12.00 27.35 -43.70
N LYS A 176 13.33 27.39 -43.56
CA LYS A 176 14.21 28.22 -44.42
C LYS A 176 14.54 27.59 -45.77
N TYR A 177 14.58 26.25 -45.80
CA TYR A 177 15.02 25.48 -46.96
C TYR A 177 13.94 24.60 -47.59
N GLN A 178 12.69 24.68 -47.11
CA GLN A 178 11.55 24.01 -47.71
C GLN A 178 11.50 24.29 -49.22
N SER A 179 11.47 23.21 -50.01
CA SER A 179 11.43 23.28 -51.48
C SER A 179 12.64 23.98 -52.15
N LYS A 180 13.68 24.32 -51.38
CA LYS A 180 14.98 24.79 -51.89
C LYS A 180 16.02 23.66 -51.95
N LEU A 181 15.74 22.56 -51.27
CA LEU A 181 16.51 21.32 -51.33
C LEU A 181 15.76 20.27 -52.15
N ASP A 182 16.39 19.11 -52.37
CA ASP A 182 15.71 18.00 -53.02
C ASP A 182 14.63 17.37 -52.12
N ALA A 183 13.71 16.61 -52.73
CA ALA A 183 12.62 15.95 -52.02
C ALA A 183 13.11 14.93 -50.97
N GLN A 184 14.36 14.49 -51.06
CA GLN A 184 14.96 13.55 -50.14
C GLN A 184 15.44 14.26 -48.86
N ALA A 185 15.99 15.47 -48.98
CA ALA A 185 16.33 16.33 -47.87
C ALA A 185 15.09 16.74 -47.07
N ASP A 186 14.00 17.13 -47.74
CA ASP A 186 12.73 17.44 -47.06
C ASP A 186 12.22 16.25 -46.23
N LYS A 187 12.35 15.02 -46.76
CA LYS A 187 12.04 13.79 -46.00
C LYS A 187 12.96 13.58 -44.79
N TYR A 188 14.27 13.79 -44.93
CA TYR A 188 15.20 13.65 -43.82
C TYR A 188 14.93 14.68 -42.71
N ILE A 189 14.66 15.91 -43.09
CA ILE A 189 14.31 16.98 -42.16
C ILE A 189 13.04 16.62 -41.40
N HIS A 190 12.02 16.13 -42.09
CA HIS A 190 10.78 15.68 -41.47
C HIS A 190 11.03 14.54 -40.45
N TYR A 191 11.83 13.54 -40.81
CA TYR A 191 12.19 12.46 -39.87
C TYR A 191 12.91 12.97 -38.62
N ILE A 192 13.79 13.97 -38.75
CA ILE A 192 14.50 14.54 -37.60
C ILE A 192 13.54 15.33 -36.71
N VAL A 193 12.65 16.16 -37.28
CA VAL A 193 11.64 16.91 -36.52
C VAL A 193 10.69 15.96 -35.77
N ASP A 194 10.21 14.91 -36.44
CA ASP A 194 9.31 13.91 -35.84
C ASP A 194 10.01 13.09 -34.75
N GLY A 195 11.29 12.77 -34.96
CA GLY A 195 12.14 12.11 -33.96
C GLY A 195 12.30 12.97 -32.72
N ALA A 196 12.61 14.26 -32.91
CA ALA A 196 12.80 15.22 -31.82
C ALA A 196 11.52 15.46 -31.02
N THR A 197 10.40 15.67 -31.71
CA THR A 197 9.07 15.86 -31.10
C THR A 197 8.67 14.65 -30.27
N ASN A 198 8.93 13.44 -30.77
CA ASN A 198 8.64 12.20 -30.04
C ASN A 198 9.50 12.03 -28.79
N MET A 199 10.80 12.31 -28.88
CA MET A 199 11.67 12.28 -27.68
C MET A 199 11.19 13.29 -26.63
N GLN A 200 10.69 14.46 -27.04
CA GLN A 200 10.20 15.47 -26.12
C GLN A 200 8.96 14.99 -25.37
N GLN A 201 8.04 14.34 -26.09
CA GLN A 201 6.85 13.73 -25.48
C GLN A 201 7.22 12.60 -24.53
N LEU A 202 8.14 11.70 -24.91
CA LEU A 202 8.60 10.60 -24.04
C LEU A 202 9.16 11.11 -22.71
N ILE A 203 9.99 12.16 -22.76
CA ILE A 203 10.57 12.73 -21.55
C ILE A 203 9.48 13.40 -20.69
N GLN A 204 8.55 14.14 -21.32
CA GLN A 204 7.46 14.78 -20.60
C GLN A 204 6.54 13.77 -19.90
N ASP A 205 6.24 12.64 -20.55
CA ASP A 205 5.42 11.58 -19.99
C ASP A 205 6.14 10.85 -18.85
N LEU A 206 7.45 10.62 -18.99
CA LEU A 206 8.28 10.04 -17.92
C LEU A 206 8.35 10.94 -16.68
N LEU A 207 8.50 12.25 -16.88
CA LEU A 207 8.45 13.24 -15.81
C LEU A 207 7.09 13.25 -15.12
N SER A 208 6.01 13.17 -15.90
CA SER A 208 4.65 13.11 -15.37
C SER A 208 4.47 11.87 -14.50
N PHE A 209 4.90 10.70 -14.98
CA PHE A 209 4.88 9.44 -14.22
C PHE A 209 5.68 9.51 -12.91
N SER A 210 6.86 10.13 -12.92
CA SER A 210 7.67 10.32 -11.72
C SER A 210 6.97 11.21 -10.68
N ARG A 211 6.32 12.30 -11.12
CA ARG A 211 5.73 13.32 -10.23
C ARG A 211 4.44 12.92 -9.53
N VAL A 212 3.66 11.98 -10.09
CA VAL A 212 2.35 11.59 -9.53
C VAL A 212 2.46 11.24 -8.04
N GLY A 213 3.52 10.56 -7.60
CA GLY A 213 3.69 10.08 -6.23
C GLY A 213 4.24 11.09 -5.21
N THR A 214 4.98 12.13 -5.62
CA THR A 214 5.73 12.99 -4.68
C THR A 214 5.31 14.46 -4.63
N HIS A 215 4.62 14.96 -5.65
CA HIS A 215 4.31 16.39 -5.79
C HIS A 215 2.85 16.68 -6.14
N GLY A 216 1.96 15.68 -6.07
CA GLY A 216 0.53 15.95 -6.23
C GLY A 216 -0.01 16.77 -5.07
N LYS A 217 -1.06 17.56 -5.32
CA LYS A 217 -1.74 18.32 -4.25
C LYS A 217 -2.35 17.36 -3.23
N GLU A 218 -2.59 17.83 -2.01
CA GLU A 218 -3.45 17.09 -1.09
C GLU A 218 -4.79 16.78 -1.76
N LEU A 219 -5.33 15.58 -1.51
CA LEU A 219 -6.63 15.20 -2.04
C LEU A 219 -7.69 16.10 -1.43
N ALA A 220 -8.52 16.70 -2.27
CA ALA A 220 -9.56 17.64 -1.88
C ALA A 220 -10.89 17.25 -2.51
N VAL A 221 -11.98 17.77 -1.95
CA VAL A 221 -13.32 17.60 -2.52
C VAL A 221 -13.32 18.11 -3.96
N THR A 222 -13.54 17.21 -4.90
CA THR A 222 -13.41 17.45 -6.34
C THR A 222 -14.67 16.98 -7.05
N ASP A 223 -15.31 17.90 -7.76
CA ASP A 223 -16.46 17.62 -8.61
C ASP A 223 -15.99 17.05 -9.95
N CYS A 224 -16.31 15.77 -10.21
CA CYS A 224 -15.90 15.10 -11.44
C CYS A 224 -16.59 15.63 -12.70
N GLU A 225 -17.72 16.31 -12.59
CA GLU A 225 -18.35 16.99 -13.73
C GLU A 225 -17.48 18.14 -14.24
N VAL A 226 -16.93 18.94 -13.33
CA VAL A 226 -16.01 20.03 -13.68
C VAL A 226 -14.72 19.49 -14.29
N VAL A 227 -14.21 18.39 -13.74
CA VAL A 227 -13.02 17.70 -14.28
C VAL A 227 -13.28 17.19 -15.69
N LEU A 228 -14.40 16.51 -15.94
CA LEU A 228 -14.75 15.98 -17.25
C LEU A 228 -14.91 17.10 -18.28
N ASN A 229 -15.64 18.17 -17.96
CA ASN A 229 -15.85 19.30 -18.88
C ASN A 229 -14.52 19.90 -19.35
N ARG A 230 -13.56 20.11 -18.43
CA ARG A 230 -12.22 20.59 -18.77
C ARG A 230 -11.47 19.64 -19.72
N VAL A 231 -11.63 18.33 -19.52
CA VAL A 231 -11.01 17.31 -20.38
C VAL A 231 -11.63 17.35 -21.77
N LEU A 232 -12.95 17.47 -21.88
CA LEU A 232 -13.65 17.59 -23.16
C LEU A 232 -13.24 18.87 -23.92
N ASP A 233 -13.10 20.00 -23.22
CA ASP A 233 -12.59 21.24 -23.81
C ASP A 233 -11.17 21.06 -24.37
N ASN A 234 -10.29 20.39 -23.62
CA ASN A 234 -8.92 20.10 -24.07
C ASN A 234 -8.86 19.15 -25.27
N LEU A 235 -9.84 18.24 -25.38
CA LEU A 235 -9.94 17.25 -26.47
C LEU A 235 -10.81 17.73 -27.64
N ASN A 236 -11.38 18.94 -27.58
CA ASN A 236 -12.38 19.42 -28.54
C ASN A 236 -11.93 19.32 -30.01
N VAL A 237 -10.68 19.68 -30.32
CA VAL A 237 -10.14 19.56 -31.69
C VAL A 237 -10.14 18.10 -32.15
N ALA A 238 -9.65 17.18 -31.32
CA ALA A 238 -9.63 15.76 -31.64
C ALA A 238 -11.04 15.18 -31.76
N ILE A 239 -11.98 15.65 -30.95
CA ILE A 239 -13.39 15.25 -31.00
C ILE A 239 -14.01 15.66 -32.34
N ILE A 240 -13.82 16.91 -32.76
CA ILE A 240 -14.31 17.44 -34.04
C ILE A 240 -13.67 16.70 -35.22
N GLU A 241 -12.35 16.48 -35.19
CA GLU A 241 -11.63 15.83 -36.30
C GLU A 241 -11.95 14.33 -36.45
N SER A 242 -12.45 13.69 -35.39
CA SER A 242 -12.76 12.26 -35.37
C SER A 242 -14.24 11.92 -35.49
N ASP A 243 -15.12 12.93 -35.49
CA ASP A 243 -16.58 12.77 -35.44
C ASP A 243 -17.06 11.85 -34.30
N VAL A 244 -16.32 11.83 -33.19
CA VAL A 244 -16.64 10.99 -32.02
C VAL A 244 -17.79 11.58 -31.22
N ILE A 245 -18.72 10.71 -30.84
CA ILE A 245 -19.83 11.06 -29.96
C ILE A 245 -19.42 10.71 -28.53
N VAL A 246 -19.22 11.72 -27.70
CA VAL A 246 -18.92 11.54 -26.27
C VAL A 246 -20.16 11.82 -25.44
N THR A 247 -20.60 10.84 -24.66
CA THR A 247 -21.73 10.94 -23.73
C THR A 247 -21.28 10.63 -22.31
N HIS A 248 -22.00 11.15 -21.31
CA HIS A 248 -21.77 10.75 -19.93
C HIS A 248 -23.06 10.74 -19.11
N ASP A 249 -23.08 9.88 -18.10
CA ASP A 249 -24.06 9.91 -17.02
C ASP A 249 -23.61 10.92 -15.93
N SER A 250 -24.44 11.13 -14.90
CA SER A 250 -24.06 11.97 -13.75
C SER A 250 -22.81 11.44 -13.06
N LEU A 251 -21.82 12.32 -12.86
CA LEU A 251 -20.57 11.99 -12.18
C LEU A 251 -20.57 12.47 -10.72
N PRO A 252 -19.90 11.73 -9.82
CA PRO A 252 -19.90 12.03 -8.39
C PRO A 252 -18.91 13.13 -8.01
N VAL A 253 -19.03 13.60 -6.78
CA VAL A 253 -17.97 14.34 -6.08
C VAL A 253 -17.12 13.33 -5.31
N VAL A 254 -15.79 13.45 -5.42
CA VAL A 254 -14.83 12.54 -4.78
C VAL A 254 -13.70 13.32 -4.11
N MET A 255 -13.00 12.69 -3.16
CA MET A 255 -11.72 13.20 -2.66
C MET A 255 -10.61 12.89 -3.66
N GLY A 256 -10.09 13.92 -4.32
CA GLY A 256 -9.10 13.75 -5.39
C GLY A 256 -8.24 14.96 -5.68
N ASP A 257 -7.24 14.76 -6.53
CA ASP A 257 -6.42 15.82 -7.13
C ASP A 257 -6.99 16.14 -8.52
N ASP A 258 -7.60 17.32 -8.65
CA ASP A 258 -8.30 17.76 -9.87
C ASP A 258 -7.46 17.65 -11.13
N ILE A 259 -6.16 17.99 -11.05
CA ILE A 259 -5.23 17.94 -12.16
C ILE A 259 -4.95 16.49 -12.56
N GLN A 260 -4.76 15.60 -11.59
CA GLN A 260 -4.48 14.19 -11.87
C GLN A 260 -5.72 13.47 -12.39
N LEU A 261 -6.91 13.75 -11.85
CA LEU A 261 -8.15 13.19 -12.37
C LEU A 261 -8.43 13.67 -13.81
N SER A 262 -8.15 14.95 -14.12
CA SER A 262 -8.18 15.43 -15.52
C SER A 262 -7.21 14.64 -16.41
N GLN A 263 -5.98 14.40 -15.94
CA GLN A 263 -4.99 13.65 -16.71
C GLN A 263 -5.40 12.18 -16.93
N LEU A 264 -5.96 11.53 -15.91
CA LEU A 264 -6.50 10.17 -15.98
C LEU A 264 -7.57 10.07 -17.06
N LEU A 265 -8.61 10.91 -16.99
CA LEU A 265 -9.70 10.92 -17.95
C LEU A 265 -9.21 11.30 -19.35
N GLN A 266 -8.33 12.30 -19.48
CA GLN A 266 -7.79 12.71 -20.77
C GLN A 266 -7.02 11.58 -21.46
N ASN A 267 -6.24 10.80 -20.71
CA ASN A 267 -5.52 9.66 -21.27
C ASN A 267 -6.45 8.54 -21.72
N ILE A 268 -7.49 8.22 -20.93
CA ILE A 268 -8.43 7.15 -21.27
C ILE A 268 -9.31 7.56 -22.46
N ILE A 269 -9.91 8.75 -22.41
CA ILE A 269 -10.76 9.27 -23.50
C ILE A 269 -9.92 9.50 -24.77
N GLY A 270 -8.71 10.04 -24.63
CA GLY A 270 -7.79 10.21 -25.77
C GLY A 270 -7.42 8.88 -26.43
N ASN A 271 -7.28 7.80 -25.66
CA ASN A 271 -7.10 6.46 -26.22
C ASN A 271 -8.34 5.98 -26.97
N ALA A 272 -9.54 6.18 -26.42
CA ALA A 272 -10.79 5.79 -27.06
C ALA A 272 -10.99 6.51 -28.43
N ILE A 273 -10.67 7.80 -28.52
CA ILE A 273 -10.74 8.56 -29.79
C ILE A 273 -9.71 8.05 -30.81
N LYS A 274 -8.52 7.70 -30.31
CA LYS A 274 -7.39 7.30 -31.13
C LYS A 274 -7.54 5.88 -31.68
N PHE A 275 -7.98 4.92 -30.87
CA PHE A 275 -8.07 3.49 -31.21
C PHE A 275 -9.47 3.10 -31.69
N ARG A 276 -10.04 3.91 -32.59
CA ARG A 276 -11.37 3.72 -33.16
C ARG A 276 -11.41 2.65 -34.25
N SER A 277 -12.56 2.00 -34.39
CA SER A 277 -12.86 1.09 -35.50
C SER A 277 -13.30 1.86 -36.75
N GLN A 278 -13.83 1.16 -37.77
CA GLN A 278 -14.46 1.82 -38.93
C GLN A 278 -15.87 2.33 -38.64
N GLU A 279 -16.46 1.93 -37.52
CA GLU A 279 -17.76 2.44 -37.10
C GLU A 279 -17.65 3.87 -36.56
N LEU A 280 -18.79 4.57 -36.48
CA LEU A 280 -18.85 5.89 -35.85
C LEU A 280 -18.36 5.77 -34.40
N PRO A 281 -17.28 6.48 -34.01
CA PRO A 281 -16.70 6.32 -32.70
C PRO A 281 -17.62 6.89 -31.62
N ARG A 282 -17.81 6.13 -30.55
CA ARG A 282 -18.66 6.47 -29.41
C ARG A 282 -17.89 6.22 -28.13
N VAL A 283 -17.95 7.17 -27.20
CA VAL A 283 -17.36 7.05 -25.88
C VAL A 283 -18.42 7.39 -24.85
N ASN A 284 -18.70 6.47 -23.93
CA ASN A 284 -19.62 6.70 -22.82
C ASN A 284 -18.87 6.68 -21.49
N ILE A 285 -19.05 7.71 -20.67
CA ILE A 285 -18.49 7.80 -19.32
C ILE A 285 -19.62 7.61 -18.30
N SER A 286 -19.43 6.75 -17.30
CA SER A 286 -20.38 6.60 -16.20
C SER A 286 -19.68 6.35 -14.88
N ALA A 287 -20.39 6.52 -13.77
CA ALA A 287 -19.89 6.23 -12.44
C ALA A 287 -21.01 5.63 -11.57
N GLU A 288 -20.67 4.61 -10.78
CA GLU A 288 -21.60 3.97 -9.85
C GLU A 288 -20.94 3.72 -8.48
N LEU A 289 -21.70 3.89 -7.40
CA LEU A 289 -21.21 3.61 -6.05
C LEU A 289 -21.41 2.12 -5.73
N LYS A 290 -20.32 1.37 -5.52
CA LYS A 290 -20.33 -0.05 -5.15
C LYS A 290 -19.41 -0.30 -3.97
N ALA A 291 -19.92 -0.96 -2.93
CA ALA A 291 -19.13 -1.39 -1.77
C ALA A 291 -18.22 -0.29 -1.15
N LYS A 292 -18.71 0.96 -1.08
CA LYS A 292 -17.98 2.17 -0.59
C LYS A 292 -16.86 2.67 -1.52
N GLU A 293 -16.88 2.31 -2.79
CA GLU A 293 -16.01 2.87 -3.81
C GLU A 293 -16.84 3.37 -4.98
N TRP A 294 -16.49 4.52 -5.54
CA TRP A 294 -17.01 4.97 -6.82
C TRP A 294 -16.27 4.23 -7.92
N ILE A 295 -17.00 3.47 -8.73
CA ILE A 295 -16.46 2.79 -9.92
C ILE A 295 -16.84 3.62 -11.14
N PHE A 296 -15.84 4.21 -11.75
CA PHE A 296 -15.95 4.89 -13.03
C PHE A 296 -15.76 3.89 -14.17
N SER A 297 -16.48 4.08 -15.26
CA SER A 297 -16.30 3.34 -16.50
C SER A 297 -16.20 4.30 -17.68
N VAL A 298 -15.26 4.03 -18.60
CA VAL A 298 -15.13 4.71 -19.88
C VAL A 298 -15.17 3.64 -20.96
N ARG A 299 -16.30 3.58 -21.66
CA ARG A 299 -16.60 2.55 -22.68
C ARG A 299 -16.50 3.14 -24.07
N ASP A 300 -15.81 2.44 -24.96
CA ASP A 300 -15.69 2.75 -26.39
C ASP A 300 -16.11 1.58 -27.29
N ASN A 301 -16.38 1.87 -28.57
CA ASN A 301 -16.60 0.89 -29.65
C ASN A 301 -15.39 0.82 -30.61
N GLY A 302 -14.19 0.93 -30.05
CA GLY A 302 -12.94 0.91 -30.79
C GLY A 302 -12.53 -0.48 -31.29
N ILE A 303 -11.25 -0.62 -31.60
CA ILE A 303 -10.68 -1.87 -32.14
C ILE A 303 -10.61 -3.01 -31.12
N GLY A 304 -10.78 -2.73 -29.84
CA GLY A 304 -10.64 -3.70 -28.75
C GLY A 304 -9.19 -4.13 -28.46
N ILE A 305 -9.02 -4.92 -27.40
CA ILE A 305 -7.73 -5.39 -26.88
C ILE A 305 -7.83 -6.89 -26.61
N GLU A 306 -6.82 -7.66 -27.01
CA GLU A 306 -6.77 -9.09 -26.68
C GLU A 306 -6.49 -9.33 -25.18
N PRO A 307 -7.11 -10.35 -24.55
CA PRO A 307 -6.98 -10.60 -23.10
C PRO A 307 -5.55 -10.74 -22.58
N GLU A 308 -4.63 -11.26 -23.41
CA GLU A 308 -3.21 -11.42 -23.04
C GLU A 308 -2.48 -10.10 -22.75
N TYR A 309 -3.08 -8.97 -23.15
CA TYR A 309 -2.50 -7.65 -22.95
C TYR A 309 -3.09 -6.86 -21.79
N PHE A 310 -4.16 -7.32 -21.12
CA PHE A 310 -4.88 -6.53 -20.11
C PHE A 310 -3.99 -6.03 -18.97
N GLU A 311 -3.05 -6.86 -18.50
CA GLU A 311 -2.08 -6.43 -17.48
C GLU A 311 -0.92 -5.62 -18.08
N ARG A 312 -0.52 -5.98 -19.31
CA ARG A 312 0.66 -5.42 -19.96
C ARG A 312 0.47 -3.96 -20.38
N ILE A 313 -0.76 -3.56 -20.74
CA ILE A 313 -1.04 -2.19 -21.19
C ILE A 313 -0.79 -1.12 -20.12
N PHE A 314 -0.78 -1.50 -18.83
CA PHE A 314 -0.47 -0.59 -17.72
C PHE A 314 1.03 -0.51 -17.39
N THR A 315 1.88 -1.23 -18.14
CA THR A 315 3.34 -1.21 -17.95
C THR A 315 3.97 -0.10 -18.80
N ILE A 316 4.94 0.62 -18.23
CA ILE A 316 5.70 1.65 -18.95
C ILE A 316 6.36 1.09 -20.22
N PHE A 317 6.29 1.88 -21.30
CA PHE A 317 6.82 1.56 -22.63
C PHE A 317 6.18 0.36 -23.35
N GLN A 318 5.05 -0.18 -22.86
CA GLN A 318 4.30 -1.20 -23.61
C GLN A 318 3.40 -0.58 -24.67
N ARG A 319 3.38 -1.20 -25.86
CA ARG A 319 2.55 -0.82 -27.01
C ARG A 319 2.08 -2.07 -27.74
N LEU A 320 0.81 -2.06 -28.16
CA LEU A 320 0.20 -3.16 -28.91
C LEU A 320 0.32 -2.99 -30.43
N HIS A 321 0.35 -1.74 -30.89
CA HIS A 321 0.46 -1.40 -32.31
C HIS A 321 1.74 -0.65 -32.62
N THR A 322 2.17 -0.78 -33.88
CA THR A 322 3.36 -0.10 -34.36
C THR A 322 3.14 1.42 -34.36
N ARG A 323 4.25 2.17 -34.27
CA ARG A 323 4.19 3.65 -34.31
C ARG A 323 3.60 4.20 -35.61
N ARG A 324 3.69 3.43 -36.70
CA ARG A 324 3.13 3.82 -38.00
C ARG A 324 1.60 3.71 -38.04
N GLU A 325 1.03 2.81 -37.25
CA GLU A 325 -0.43 2.64 -37.16
C GLU A 325 -1.03 3.59 -36.14
N TYR A 326 -0.39 3.75 -34.97
CA TYR A 326 -0.93 4.60 -33.90
C TYR A 326 0.17 5.36 -33.12
N PRO A 327 0.16 6.71 -33.08
CA PRO A 327 1.17 7.52 -32.39
C PRO A 327 1.02 7.47 -30.87
N GLY A 328 2.11 7.40 -30.10
CA GLY A 328 2.06 7.40 -28.63
C GLY A 328 3.35 6.90 -27.97
N THR A 329 3.50 7.16 -26.68
CA THR A 329 4.71 6.85 -25.90
C THR A 329 4.65 5.50 -25.17
N GLY A 330 3.45 4.97 -24.93
CA GLY A 330 3.26 3.77 -24.10
C GLY A 330 3.39 4.03 -22.60
N ILE A 331 3.33 5.29 -22.17
CA ILE A 331 3.42 5.68 -20.74
C ILE A 331 2.05 6.07 -20.18
N GLY A 332 1.12 6.55 -21.01
CA GLY A 332 -0.16 7.13 -20.57
C GLY A 332 -0.99 6.22 -19.64
N LEU A 333 -1.19 4.96 -19.98
CA LEU A 333 -1.95 4.03 -19.12
C LEU A 333 -1.20 3.66 -17.83
N ALA A 334 0.13 3.62 -17.85
CA ALA A 334 0.92 3.47 -16.63
C ALA A 334 0.76 4.67 -15.69
N VAL A 335 0.65 5.88 -16.24
CA VAL A 335 0.31 7.10 -15.47
C VAL A 335 -1.10 6.98 -14.89
N CYS A 336 -2.08 6.52 -15.67
CA CYS A 336 -3.44 6.28 -15.16
C CYS A 336 -3.43 5.33 -13.95
N LYS A 337 -2.72 4.21 -14.04
CA LYS A 337 -2.57 3.25 -12.94
C LYS A 337 -1.98 3.90 -11.70
N LYS A 338 -0.88 4.64 -11.84
CA LYS A 338 -0.23 5.33 -10.71
C LYS A 338 -1.12 6.41 -10.07
N ILE A 339 -1.92 7.12 -10.88
CA ILE A 339 -2.90 8.11 -10.38
C ILE A 339 -3.96 7.41 -9.54
N VAL A 340 -4.57 6.35 -10.07
CA VAL A 340 -5.64 5.61 -9.37
C VAL A 340 -5.14 4.96 -8.08
N GLU A 341 -3.95 4.35 -8.10
CA GLU A 341 -3.31 3.78 -6.92
C GLU A 341 -3.01 4.84 -5.84
N ARG A 342 -2.59 6.05 -6.25
CA ARG A 342 -2.41 7.18 -5.33
C ARG A 342 -3.71 7.61 -4.65
N HIS A 343 -4.83 7.48 -5.36
CA HIS A 343 -6.17 7.75 -4.81
C HIS A 343 -6.71 6.55 -4.01
N GLY A 344 -5.92 5.48 -3.80
CA GLY A 344 -6.32 4.30 -3.04
C GLY A 344 -7.23 3.33 -3.81
N GLY A 345 -7.40 3.53 -5.12
CA GLY A 345 -8.28 2.73 -5.96
C GLY A 345 -7.55 1.68 -6.81
N LYS A 346 -8.30 1.08 -7.74
CA LYS A 346 -7.80 0.10 -8.72
C LYS A 346 -8.24 0.49 -10.13
N ILE A 347 -7.42 0.18 -11.14
CA ILE A 347 -7.75 0.34 -12.56
C ILE A 347 -7.70 -1.01 -13.25
N TRP A 348 -8.65 -1.30 -14.14
CA TRP A 348 -8.68 -2.52 -14.94
C TRP A 348 -9.38 -2.28 -16.27
N VAL A 349 -9.41 -3.30 -17.12
CA VAL A 349 -9.99 -3.24 -18.46
C VAL A 349 -10.81 -4.49 -18.74
N GLU A 350 -11.93 -4.31 -19.42
CA GLU A 350 -12.68 -5.37 -20.08
C GLU A 350 -12.75 -5.02 -21.57
N SER A 351 -12.37 -5.95 -22.44
CA SER A 351 -12.35 -5.68 -23.88
C SER A 351 -12.54 -6.95 -24.70
N GLU A 352 -13.12 -6.77 -25.88
CA GLU A 352 -13.21 -7.81 -26.90
C GLU A 352 -12.72 -7.23 -28.23
N LEU A 353 -11.86 -7.99 -28.91
CA LEU A 353 -11.26 -7.56 -30.17
C LEU A 353 -12.34 -7.34 -31.23
N GLY A 354 -12.33 -6.16 -31.85
CA GLY A 354 -13.32 -5.75 -32.86
C GLY A 354 -14.66 -5.26 -32.32
N VAL A 355 -14.89 -5.31 -30.99
CA VAL A 355 -16.14 -4.84 -30.36
C VAL A 355 -15.91 -3.52 -29.62
N GLY A 356 -14.80 -3.41 -28.88
CA GLY A 356 -14.44 -2.22 -28.14
C GLY A 356 -13.79 -2.50 -26.80
N THR A 357 -13.54 -1.43 -26.04
CA THR A 357 -12.87 -1.49 -24.75
C THR A 357 -13.68 -0.73 -23.70
N THR A 358 -13.73 -1.26 -22.48
CA THR A 358 -14.20 -0.54 -21.30
C THR A 358 -13.09 -0.48 -20.27
N PHE A 359 -12.59 0.72 -20.00
CA PHE A 359 -11.68 0.96 -18.89
C PHE A 359 -12.49 1.27 -17.64
N TYR A 360 -12.12 0.65 -16.54
CA TYR A 360 -12.72 0.91 -15.23
C TYR A 360 -11.66 1.41 -14.27
N PHE A 361 -12.04 2.33 -13.38
CA PHE A 361 -11.23 2.66 -12.23
C PHE A 361 -12.09 2.95 -11.00
N SER A 362 -11.57 2.62 -9.81
CA SER A 362 -12.23 2.92 -8.55
C SER A 362 -11.59 4.10 -7.82
N ILE A 363 -12.40 4.83 -7.04
CA ILE A 363 -11.95 5.82 -6.06
C ILE A 363 -12.70 5.52 -4.75
N PRO A 364 -12.01 5.25 -3.62
CA PRO A 364 -12.64 5.03 -2.33
C PRO A 364 -13.48 6.22 -1.89
N GLN A 365 -14.67 5.95 -1.37
CA GLN A 365 -15.50 6.97 -0.74
C GLN A 365 -14.92 7.31 0.63
N HIS A 366 -14.49 8.56 0.83
CA HIS A 366 -14.01 9.01 2.12
C HIS A 366 -15.16 9.54 2.97
N HIS A 367 -15.10 9.35 4.29
CA HIS A 367 -16.20 9.70 5.21
C HIS A 367 -16.64 11.18 5.16
N GLN A 368 -15.82 12.08 4.60
CA GLN A 368 -16.16 13.49 4.37
C GLN A 368 -17.15 13.70 3.21
N ASP A 369 -17.28 12.73 2.29
CA ASP A 369 -18.21 12.77 1.16
C ASP A 369 -19.69 12.65 1.59
N LEU A 370 -19.96 12.19 2.83
CA LEU A 370 -21.31 12.00 3.37
C LEU A 370 -22.01 13.29 3.81
N ASN A 371 -21.28 14.39 3.98
CA ASN A 371 -21.83 15.67 4.44
C ASN A 371 -22.15 16.65 3.30
N ILE A 372 -22.00 16.22 2.04
CA ILE A 372 -22.31 17.02 0.85
C ILE A 372 -23.40 16.27 0.05
N ILE A 373 -24.58 16.11 0.66
CA ILE A 373 -25.82 15.75 -0.05
C ILE A 373 -26.94 16.62 0.47
#